data_AF-A0A920RCD0-F1
#
_entry.id   AF-A0A920RCD0-F1
#
_cell.length_a   1.000
_cell.length_b   1.000
_cell.length_c   1.000
_cell.angle_alpha   90.00
_cell.angle_beta   90.00
_cell.angle_gamma   90.00
#
_symmetry.space_group_name_H-M   'P 1'
#
loop_
_entity.id
_entity.type
_entity.pdbx_description
1 polymer ?
#
loop_
_entity_poly.entity_id
_entity_poly.type
_entity_poly.pdbx_seq_one_letter_code
_entity_poly.pdbx_strand_id
1 'polypeptide(L)'
;MFKKMTIPYWLTLHQTILIGLFLIPVLGSTQPSNFPPVTDEMLQNPDDGDWLMWRRTLDSWGYSPLDEINRENVEELRMVWTRDLATGTGEITPLAYNGMLFVPQANDVIEALDAKSGDFIWGYSRDIPEDLYEMVGGNARNNRNLSIYEDKIINTSDDNHIFALDALTGREVWETEILDYQVNSATHSSGPIIADGLAISGRSCRPWGGPNACIVAAHNASTGEEVWRRRLIPAPGEPGDETWGDVVFEDRHHVGSWMVPS
;
A
#
# COMPACT_ATOMS: atom_id res chain seq x y z
N MET A 1 -51.30 -52.25 -38.49
CA MET A 1 -52.42 -53.19 -38.30
C MET A 1 -52.42 -53.63 -36.83
N PHE A 2 -53.40 -53.14 -36.04
CA PHE A 2 -53.78 -53.58 -34.67
C PHE A 2 -52.71 -53.49 -33.56
N LYS A 3 -52.97 -53.23 -32.27
CA LYS A 3 -54.15 -52.86 -31.47
C LYS A 3 -53.60 -52.39 -30.11
N LYS A 4 -54.42 -51.60 -29.40
CA LYS A 4 -54.25 -51.12 -28.02
C LYS A 4 -53.76 -52.18 -27.03
N MET A 5 -52.98 -51.75 -26.04
CA MET A 5 -52.98 -52.38 -24.71
C MET A 5 -52.99 -51.28 -23.64
N THR A 6 -54.14 -51.09 -23.00
CA THR A 6 -54.35 -50.30 -21.79
C THR A 6 -54.10 -51.19 -20.57
N ILE A 7 -53.31 -50.72 -19.60
CA ILE A 7 -53.19 -51.30 -18.25
C ILE A 7 -53.16 -50.14 -17.23
N PRO A 8 -53.80 -50.27 -16.05
CA PRO A 8 -54.37 -49.18 -15.29
C PRO A 8 -53.46 -48.63 -14.18
N TYR A 9 -53.87 -47.46 -13.68
CA TYR A 9 -53.33 -46.69 -12.57
C TYR A 9 -53.07 -47.54 -11.30
N TRP A 10 -51.87 -47.41 -10.74
CA TRP A 10 -51.57 -47.69 -9.34
C TRP A 10 -50.98 -46.43 -8.72
N LEU A 11 -51.52 -46.06 -7.55
CA LEU A 11 -51.17 -44.87 -6.78
C LEU A 11 -49.69 -44.87 -6.37
N THR A 12 -48.97 -43.79 -6.66
CA THR A 12 -47.66 -43.49 -6.08
C THR A 12 -47.83 -42.57 -4.86
N LEU A 13 -47.60 -43.14 -3.67
CA LEU A 13 -47.50 -42.42 -2.40
C LEU A 13 -46.25 -41.50 -2.45
N HIS A 14 -46.44 -40.19 -2.47
CA HIS A 14 -45.33 -39.24 -2.37
C HIS A 14 -44.94 -39.07 -0.89
N GLN A 15 -43.86 -39.72 -0.46
CA GLN A 15 -43.20 -39.42 0.81
C GLN A 15 -42.42 -38.11 0.65
N THR A 16 -42.87 -37.07 1.35
CA THR A 16 -42.17 -35.78 1.41
C THR A 16 -41.09 -35.89 2.49
N ILE A 17 -39.82 -35.94 2.10
CA ILE A 17 -38.69 -35.83 3.03
C ILE A 17 -38.44 -34.33 3.26
N LEU A 18 -38.77 -33.85 4.47
CA LEU A 18 -38.40 -32.51 4.93
C LEU A 18 -36.91 -32.54 5.33
N ILE A 19 -36.06 -32.00 4.47
CA ILE A 19 -34.67 -31.66 4.81
C ILE A 19 -34.72 -30.39 5.64
N GLY A 20 -34.52 -30.53 6.96
CA GLY A 20 -34.34 -29.38 7.85
C GLY A 20 -33.00 -28.71 7.56
N LEU A 21 -33.04 -27.49 7.02
CA LEU A 21 -31.89 -26.60 6.97
C LEU A 21 -31.50 -26.23 8.41
N PHE A 22 -30.44 -26.84 8.95
CA PHE A 22 -29.77 -26.29 10.12
C PHE A 22 -28.86 -25.14 9.65
N LEU A 23 -29.31 -23.91 9.90
CA LEU A 23 -28.47 -22.72 9.82
C LEU A 23 -27.41 -22.81 10.93
N ILE A 24 -26.18 -23.15 10.55
CA ILE A 24 -25.01 -22.94 11.40
C ILE A 24 -24.78 -21.43 11.41
N PRO A 25 -24.83 -20.73 12.55
CA PRO A 25 -24.48 -19.33 12.59
C PRO A 25 -22.99 -19.22 12.30
N VAL A 26 -22.64 -18.68 11.13
CA VAL A 26 -21.32 -18.14 10.89
C VAL A 26 -21.18 -16.99 11.88
N LEU A 27 -20.35 -17.16 12.90
CA LEU A 27 -19.87 -16.06 13.73
C LEU A 27 -19.04 -15.16 12.81
N GLY A 28 -19.71 -14.22 12.14
CA GLY A 28 -19.04 -13.14 11.43
C GLY A 28 -18.22 -12.37 12.46
N SER A 29 -16.92 -12.22 12.21
CA SER A 29 -16.14 -11.20 12.88
C SER A 29 -16.86 -9.89 12.67
N THR A 30 -17.26 -9.24 13.76
CA THR A 30 -17.79 -7.88 13.70
C THR A 30 -16.63 -6.99 13.29
N GLN A 31 -16.50 -6.75 11.98
CA GLN A 31 -15.68 -5.68 11.45
C GLN A 31 -16.07 -4.40 12.21
N PRO A 32 -15.13 -3.71 12.88
CA PRO A 32 -15.44 -2.47 13.56
C PRO A 32 -16.04 -1.52 12.54
N SER A 33 -17.28 -1.07 12.78
CA SER A 33 -18.01 -0.19 11.87
C SER A 33 -17.38 1.20 11.73
N ASN A 34 -16.28 1.47 12.45
CA ASN A 34 -15.56 2.71 12.37
C ASN A 34 -14.06 2.46 12.62
N PHE A 35 -13.23 2.84 11.66
CA PHE A 35 -11.79 2.91 11.81
C PHE A 35 -11.45 4.24 12.50
N PRO A 36 -10.77 4.25 13.66
CA PRO A 36 -10.45 5.52 14.31
C PRO A 36 -9.48 6.31 13.42
N PRO A 37 -9.82 7.53 13.00
CA PRO A 37 -9.03 8.25 12.01
C PRO A 37 -7.67 8.65 12.58
N VAL A 38 -6.61 8.38 11.82
CA VAL A 38 -5.24 8.79 12.16
C VAL A 38 -5.09 10.29 11.91
N THR A 39 -4.53 11.01 12.89
CA THR A 39 -4.30 12.46 12.85
C THR A 39 -2.81 12.78 12.86
N ASP A 40 -2.43 14.03 12.53
CA ASP A 40 -1.04 14.47 12.65
C ASP A 40 -0.49 14.35 14.09
N GLU A 41 -1.33 14.58 15.10
CA GLU A 41 -0.95 14.41 16.51
C GLU A 41 -0.57 12.96 16.82
N MET A 42 -1.32 11.99 16.29
CA MET A 42 -1.01 10.57 16.45
C MET A 42 0.26 10.16 15.70
N LEU A 43 0.55 10.78 14.55
CA LEU A 43 1.79 10.52 13.81
C LEU A 43 3.03 11.05 14.54
N GLN A 44 2.89 12.13 15.32
CA GLN A 44 3.95 12.68 16.16
C GLN A 44 4.13 11.87 17.46
N ASN A 45 3.03 11.46 18.08
CA ASN A 45 3.02 10.76 19.36
C ASN A 45 1.99 9.62 19.34
N PRO A 46 2.30 8.49 18.67
CA PRO A 46 1.42 7.34 18.61
C PRO A 46 1.37 6.63 19.97
N ASP A 47 0.27 5.91 20.22
CA ASP A 47 0.21 4.98 21.35
C ASP A 47 1.36 3.96 21.27
N ASP A 48 1.77 3.43 22.42
CA ASP A 48 2.95 2.55 22.53
C ASP A 48 2.85 1.29 21.63
N GLY A 49 1.63 0.78 21.46
CA GLY A 49 1.33 -0.39 20.63
C GLY A 49 1.20 -0.13 19.13
N ASP A 50 1.18 1.13 18.71
CA ASP A 50 0.93 1.51 17.32
C ASP A 50 2.24 1.78 16.56
N TRP A 51 2.25 1.42 15.28
CA TRP A 51 3.33 1.66 14.33
C TRP A 51 2.76 2.27 13.05
N LEU A 52 2.59 3.59 13.06
CA LEU A 52 1.81 4.33 12.04
C LEU A 52 2.64 4.80 10.82
N MET A 53 3.95 4.60 10.83
CA MET A 53 4.83 4.96 9.71
C MET A 53 6.13 4.18 9.76
N TRP A 54 6.95 4.26 8.72
CA TRP A 54 8.17 3.46 8.55
C TRP A 54 9.03 3.30 9.80
N ARG A 55 9.25 4.41 10.54
CA ARG A 55 10.12 4.46 11.72
C ARG A 55 9.35 4.79 13.01
N ARG A 56 8.04 4.48 13.03
CA ARG A 56 7.06 4.76 14.09
C ARG A 56 6.73 6.23 14.35
N THR A 57 7.74 7.08 14.52
CA THR A 57 7.61 8.51 14.85
C THR A 57 8.37 9.38 13.84
N LEU A 58 8.00 10.66 13.73
CA LEU A 58 8.55 11.61 12.75
C LEU A 58 10.00 12.03 13.01
N ASP A 59 10.56 11.69 14.17
CA ASP A 59 12.01 11.79 14.45
C ASP A 59 12.82 10.60 13.90
N SER A 60 12.14 9.64 13.27
CA SER A 60 12.68 8.49 12.55
C SER A 60 13.53 7.48 13.36
N TRP A 61 13.31 7.40 14.67
CA TRP A 61 14.13 6.55 15.56
C TRP A 61 13.95 5.04 15.33
N GLY A 62 12.77 4.59 14.87
CA GLY A 62 12.43 3.18 14.78
C GLY A 62 12.53 2.46 16.13
N TYR A 63 12.08 3.14 17.18
CA TYR A 63 12.10 2.67 18.56
C TYR A 63 10.68 2.36 19.03
N SER A 64 10.47 1.15 19.56
CA SER A 64 9.25 0.79 20.27
C SER A 64 9.44 0.99 21.78
N PRO A 65 8.50 1.66 22.48
CA PRO A 65 8.54 1.83 23.93
C PRO A 65 8.06 0.59 24.70
N LEU A 66 7.47 -0.40 24.01
CA LEU A 66 7.04 -1.64 24.65
C LEU A 66 8.24 -2.41 25.23
N ASP A 67 8.09 -2.92 26.45
CA ASP A 67 9.15 -3.58 27.22
C ASP A 67 8.78 -4.99 27.72
N GLU A 68 7.62 -5.52 27.30
CA GLU A 68 7.18 -6.88 27.65
C GLU A 68 8.23 -7.92 27.23
N ILE A 69 8.80 -7.77 26.02
CA ILE A 69 9.94 -8.56 25.55
C ILE A 69 11.22 -7.80 25.92
N ASN A 70 12.09 -8.45 26.69
CA ASN A 70 13.31 -7.85 27.18
C ASN A 70 14.44 -8.91 27.29
N ARG A 71 15.59 -8.49 27.83
CA ARG A 71 16.80 -9.33 27.89
C ARG A 71 16.66 -10.57 28.77
N GLU A 72 15.64 -10.63 29.61
CA GLU A 72 15.40 -11.72 30.56
C GLU A 72 14.44 -12.78 30.01
N ASN A 73 13.75 -12.52 28.89
CA ASN A 73 12.75 -13.44 28.33
C ASN A 73 12.76 -13.58 26.80
N VAL A 74 13.64 -12.87 26.08
CA VAL A 74 13.70 -12.92 24.60
C VAL A 74 13.97 -14.33 24.06
N GLU A 75 14.62 -15.17 24.85
CA GLU A 75 14.87 -16.58 24.54
C GLU A 75 13.60 -17.45 24.53
N GLU A 76 12.50 -16.97 25.13
CA GLU A 76 11.21 -17.67 25.17
C GLU A 76 10.36 -17.40 23.92
N LEU A 77 10.82 -16.52 23.02
CA LEU A 77 10.10 -16.18 21.81
C LEU A 77 9.86 -17.42 20.94
N ARG A 78 8.61 -17.53 20.48
CA ARG A 78 8.16 -18.56 19.54
C ARG A 78 7.39 -17.91 18.40
N MET A 79 7.47 -18.53 17.23
CA MET A 79 6.63 -18.15 16.09
C MET A 79 5.15 -18.30 16.47
N VAL A 80 4.38 -17.22 16.34
CA VAL A 80 2.93 -17.22 16.58
C VAL A 80 2.19 -17.59 15.30
N TRP A 81 2.55 -16.96 14.18
CA TRP A 81 2.03 -17.25 12.85
C TRP A 81 3.09 -16.91 11.78
N THR A 82 2.87 -17.39 10.56
CA THR A 82 3.65 -17.04 9.37
C THR A 82 2.71 -17.03 8.17
N ARG A 83 3.03 -16.24 7.13
CA ARG A 83 2.26 -16.18 5.90
C ARG A 83 3.17 -15.94 4.71
N ASP A 84 2.80 -16.52 3.57
CA ASP A 84 3.47 -16.26 2.32
C ASP A 84 3.16 -14.84 1.82
N LEU A 85 4.14 -14.22 1.17
CA LEU A 85 4.00 -12.92 0.51
C LEU A 85 4.04 -13.10 -1.01
N ALA A 86 3.62 -12.07 -1.72
CA ALA A 86 3.74 -11.96 -3.17
C ALA A 86 5.19 -12.23 -3.61
N THR A 87 5.33 -12.89 -4.76
CA THR A 87 6.65 -13.19 -5.33
C THR A 87 7.35 -11.90 -5.71
N GLY A 88 8.55 -11.70 -5.17
CA GLY A 88 9.39 -10.54 -5.49
C GLY A 88 10.39 -10.25 -4.38
N THR A 89 11.10 -9.13 -4.52
CA THR A 89 11.97 -8.61 -3.48
C THR A 89 11.20 -7.60 -2.64
N GLY A 90 11.19 -7.81 -1.32
CA GLY A 90 10.53 -6.91 -0.37
C GLY A 90 11.55 -6.27 0.57
N GLU A 91 11.42 -4.97 0.80
CA GLU A 91 12.14 -4.22 1.83
C GLU A 91 11.16 -3.71 2.89
N ILE A 92 10.16 -4.55 3.18
CA ILE A 92 8.87 -4.16 3.72
C ILE A 92 8.95 -3.77 5.20
N THR A 93 8.16 -2.77 5.58
CA THR A 93 7.84 -2.45 6.97
C THR A 93 6.32 -2.31 7.06
N PRO A 94 5.62 -3.26 7.70
CA PRO A 94 4.19 -3.16 7.90
C PRO A 94 3.82 -1.97 8.80
N LEU A 95 2.63 -1.41 8.58
CA LEU A 95 1.99 -0.55 9.58
C LEU A 95 1.16 -1.43 10.53
N ALA A 96 1.17 -1.10 11.82
CA ALA A 96 0.37 -1.78 12.84
C ALA A 96 -0.55 -0.77 13.51
N TYR A 97 -1.86 -0.94 13.37
CA TYR A 97 -2.84 -0.02 13.95
C TYR A 97 -4.20 -0.69 14.13
N ASN A 98 -4.85 -0.44 15.28
CA ASN A 98 -6.20 -0.92 15.56
C ASN A 98 -6.40 -2.43 15.33
N GLY A 99 -5.39 -3.24 15.69
CA GLY A 99 -5.41 -4.70 15.53
C GLY A 99 -5.17 -5.20 14.10
N MET A 100 -4.87 -4.32 13.15
CA MET A 100 -4.57 -4.66 11.76
C MET A 100 -3.08 -4.46 11.44
N LEU A 101 -2.55 -5.34 10.60
CA LEU A 101 -1.25 -5.16 9.94
C LEU A 101 -1.47 -4.84 8.47
N PHE A 102 -0.96 -3.70 8.00
CA PHE A 102 -0.97 -3.30 6.59
C PHE A 102 0.40 -3.55 5.98
N VAL A 103 0.46 -4.45 5.01
CA VAL A 103 1.72 -5.00 4.50
C VAL A 103 1.92 -4.57 3.05
N PRO A 104 2.85 -3.63 2.75
CA PRO A 104 3.28 -3.39 1.38
C PRO A 104 4.08 -4.60 0.89
N GLN A 105 3.86 -5.03 -0.34
CA GLN A 105 4.57 -6.15 -0.95
C GLN A 105 5.08 -5.76 -2.34
N ALA A 106 5.79 -6.67 -2.99
CA ALA A 106 6.31 -6.42 -4.33
C ALA A 106 5.19 -6.29 -5.37
N ASN A 107 5.44 -5.52 -6.42
CA ASN A 107 4.54 -5.30 -7.56
C ASN A 107 3.19 -4.67 -7.16
N ASP A 108 3.22 -3.64 -6.29
CA ASP A 108 2.03 -2.90 -5.82
C ASP A 108 0.92 -3.80 -5.24
N VAL A 109 1.31 -4.90 -4.60
CA VAL A 109 0.42 -5.71 -3.77
C VAL A 109 0.41 -5.15 -2.36
N ILE A 110 -0.77 -4.94 -1.80
CA ILE A 110 -0.97 -4.52 -0.40
C ILE A 110 -1.99 -5.45 0.23
N GLU A 111 -1.70 -5.98 1.42
CA GLU A 111 -2.67 -6.77 2.17
C GLU A 111 -2.85 -6.22 3.58
N ALA A 112 -4.08 -6.25 4.07
CA ALA A 112 -4.38 -6.08 5.48
C ALA A 112 -4.66 -7.43 6.13
N LEU A 113 -4.05 -7.64 7.30
CA LEU A 113 -4.13 -8.88 8.07
C LEU A 113 -4.57 -8.58 9.50
N ASP A 114 -5.22 -9.53 10.15
CA ASP A 114 -5.38 -9.50 11.61
C ASP A 114 -3.99 -9.63 12.26
N ALA A 115 -3.60 -8.65 13.08
CA ALA A 115 -2.24 -8.60 13.64
C ALA A 115 -1.95 -9.78 14.59
N LYS A 116 -2.99 -10.36 15.19
CA LYS A 116 -2.87 -11.41 16.20
C LYS A 116 -2.81 -12.80 15.58
N SER A 117 -3.67 -13.09 14.60
CA SER A 117 -3.75 -14.42 13.96
C SER A 117 -2.99 -14.51 12.64
N GLY A 118 -2.74 -13.38 11.97
CA GLY A 118 -2.23 -13.34 10.60
C GLY A 118 -3.29 -13.65 9.54
N ASP A 119 -4.58 -13.73 9.93
CA ASP A 119 -5.67 -14.01 9.00
C ASP A 119 -5.86 -12.86 8.01
N PHE A 120 -6.14 -13.20 6.76
CA PHE A 120 -6.42 -12.24 5.70
C PHE A 120 -7.69 -11.42 5.98
N ILE A 121 -7.62 -10.10 5.81
CA ILE A 121 -8.78 -9.20 5.88
C ILE A 121 -9.16 -8.71 4.47
N TRP A 122 -8.23 -8.05 3.78
CA TRP A 122 -8.40 -7.59 2.40
C TRP A 122 -7.06 -7.52 1.67
N GLY A 123 -7.12 -7.47 0.33
CA GLY A 123 -5.96 -7.34 -0.54
C GLY A 123 -6.25 -6.38 -1.70
N TYR A 124 -5.23 -5.61 -2.07
CA TYR A 124 -5.18 -4.77 -3.25
C TYR A 124 -4.04 -5.25 -4.14
N SER A 125 -4.28 -5.27 -5.44
CA SER A 125 -3.25 -5.50 -6.46
C SER A 125 -3.51 -4.52 -7.58
N ARG A 126 -2.50 -3.71 -7.89
CA ARG A 126 -2.57 -2.81 -9.04
C ARG A 126 -2.52 -3.60 -10.35
N ASP A 127 -3.25 -3.15 -11.35
CA ASP A 127 -3.09 -3.63 -12.73
C ASP A 127 -1.87 -2.93 -13.35
N ILE A 128 -0.79 -3.67 -13.54
CA ILE A 128 0.50 -3.14 -13.96
C ILE A 128 0.62 -3.21 -15.48
N PRO A 129 0.92 -2.09 -16.18
CA PRO A 129 1.16 -2.11 -17.62
C PRO A 129 2.29 -3.07 -18.00
N GLU A 130 2.11 -3.82 -19.10
CA GLU A 130 3.06 -4.84 -19.54
C GLU A 130 4.45 -4.25 -19.86
N ASP A 131 4.49 -3.01 -20.36
CA ASP A 131 5.71 -2.29 -20.71
C ASP A 131 6.38 -1.58 -19.53
N LEU A 132 5.72 -1.50 -18.36
CA LEU A 132 6.14 -0.63 -17.26
C LEU A 132 7.61 -0.86 -16.87
N TYR A 133 7.98 -2.11 -16.58
CA TYR A 133 9.30 -2.42 -16.06
C TYR A 133 10.41 -2.33 -17.11
N GLU A 134 10.07 -2.36 -18.40
CA GLU A 134 11.00 -2.04 -19.48
C GLU A 134 11.29 -0.54 -19.49
N MET A 135 10.26 0.28 -19.22
CA MET A 135 10.36 1.74 -19.19
C MET A 135 11.08 2.25 -17.94
N VAL A 136 10.66 1.82 -16.75
CA VAL A 136 11.14 2.42 -15.48
C VAL A 136 12.40 1.74 -14.90
N GLY A 137 12.62 0.47 -15.25
CA GLY A 137 13.79 -0.33 -14.88
C GLY A 137 14.07 -0.52 -13.38
N GLY A 138 15.12 -1.30 -13.07
CA GLY A 138 15.70 -1.52 -11.73
C GLY A 138 14.73 -1.98 -10.62
N ASN A 139 14.94 -1.53 -9.37
CA ASN A 139 14.19 -1.92 -8.16
C ASN A 139 12.77 -1.31 -8.06
N ALA A 140 12.10 -1.06 -9.19
CA ALA A 140 10.75 -0.47 -9.20
C ALA A 140 9.77 -1.27 -8.34
N ARG A 141 9.94 -2.59 -8.32
CA ARG A 141 9.06 -3.55 -7.64
C ARG A 141 9.17 -3.54 -6.11
N ASN A 142 10.12 -2.81 -5.53
CA ASN A 142 10.34 -2.83 -4.09
C ASN A 142 9.46 -1.75 -3.44
N ASN A 143 8.80 -2.10 -2.35
CA ASN A 143 8.09 -1.13 -1.53
C ASN A 143 8.48 -1.29 -0.05
N ARG A 144 9.02 -0.22 0.55
CA ARG A 144 9.47 -0.23 1.94
C ARG A 144 8.38 0.06 2.95
N ASN A 145 7.41 0.89 2.60
CA ASN A 145 6.52 1.49 3.58
C ASN A 145 5.21 1.99 2.94
N LEU A 146 4.16 2.00 3.76
CA LEU A 146 2.88 2.65 3.46
C LEU A 146 2.74 3.91 4.34
N SER A 147 1.88 4.82 3.96
CA SER A 147 1.38 5.86 4.86
C SER A 147 -0.03 5.54 5.32
N ILE A 148 -0.42 6.07 6.47
CA ILE A 148 -1.78 6.04 6.99
C ILE A 148 -2.18 7.43 7.45
N TYR A 149 -3.35 7.89 7.03
CA TYR A 149 -3.92 9.17 7.46
C TYR A 149 -5.44 9.11 7.38
N GLU A 150 -6.12 9.69 8.35
CA GLU A 150 -7.56 9.49 8.55
C GLU A 150 -7.90 7.99 8.54
N ASP A 151 -8.75 7.56 7.62
CA ASP A 151 -9.20 6.19 7.39
C ASP A 151 -8.58 5.57 6.12
N LYS A 152 -7.42 6.07 5.68
CA LYS A 152 -6.81 5.72 4.40
C LYS A 152 -5.41 5.14 4.56
N ILE A 153 -5.13 4.07 3.81
CA ILE A 153 -3.78 3.60 3.50
C ILE A 153 -3.33 4.26 2.21
N ILE A 154 -2.24 5.01 2.25
CA ILE A 154 -1.76 5.84 1.15
C ILE A 154 -0.41 5.31 0.68
N ASN A 155 -0.25 5.15 -0.62
CA ASN A 155 0.99 4.67 -1.21
C ASN A 155 1.22 5.29 -2.60
N THR A 156 2.44 5.13 -3.11
CA THR A 156 2.77 5.41 -4.50
C THR A 156 2.92 4.12 -5.28
N SER A 157 2.58 4.14 -6.57
CA SER A 157 2.64 2.98 -7.46
C SER A 157 3.85 3.00 -8.39
N ASP A 158 4.19 1.83 -8.89
CA ASP A 158 5.33 1.59 -9.78
C ASP A 158 5.20 2.36 -11.11
N ASP A 159 3.96 2.62 -11.56
CA ASP A 159 3.62 3.42 -12.74
C ASP A 159 3.44 4.92 -12.45
N ASN A 160 4.00 5.41 -11.34
CA ASN A 160 4.07 6.82 -10.97
C ASN A 160 2.74 7.49 -10.61
N HIS A 161 1.84 6.78 -9.96
CA HIS A 161 0.68 7.37 -9.29
C HIS A 161 0.90 7.48 -7.78
N ILE A 162 0.07 8.29 -7.13
CA ILE A 162 -0.21 8.19 -5.70
C ILE A 162 -1.68 7.83 -5.56
N PHE A 163 -1.99 6.96 -4.61
CA PHE A 163 -3.35 6.48 -4.39
C PHE A 163 -3.63 6.26 -2.92
N ALA A 164 -4.92 6.27 -2.57
CA ALA A 164 -5.42 5.91 -1.26
C ALA A 164 -6.41 4.76 -1.33
N LEU A 165 -6.29 3.84 -0.39
CA LEU A 165 -7.22 2.76 -0.14
C LEU A 165 -7.95 3.00 1.18
N ASP A 166 -9.23 2.71 1.22
CA ASP A 166 -10.01 2.64 2.46
C ASP A 166 -9.40 1.57 3.38
N ALA A 167 -9.01 1.96 4.59
CA ALA A 167 -8.22 1.09 5.48
C ALA A 167 -8.96 -0.17 5.92
N LEU A 168 -10.30 -0.18 5.91
CA LEU A 168 -11.10 -1.35 6.31
C LEU A 168 -11.38 -2.31 5.15
N THR A 169 -11.44 -1.79 3.91
CA THR A 169 -11.93 -2.56 2.76
C THR A 169 -10.91 -2.75 1.65
N GLY A 170 -9.81 -1.99 1.64
CA GLY A 170 -8.81 -2.01 0.58
C GLY A 170 -9.28 -1.43 -0.76
N ARG A 171 -10.47 -0.83 -0.80
CA ARG A 171 -11.02 -0.21 -2.01
C ARG A 171 -10.36 1.14 -2.24
N GLU A 172 -10.01 1.42 -3.49
CA GLU A 172 -9.48 2.71 -3.88
C GLU A 172 -10.49 3.84 -3.59
N VAL A 173 -10.00 4.90 -2.96
CA VAL A 173 -10.77 6.11 -2.61
C VAL A 173 -10.46 7.23 -3.59
N TRP A 174 -9.17 7.41 -3.90
CA TRP A 174 -8.67 8.36 -4.88
C TRP A 174 -7.33 7.89 -5.45
N GLU A 175 -7.02 8.41 -6.63
CA GLU A 175 -5.75 8.22 -7.33
C GLU A 175 -5.37 9.52 -8.04
N THR A 176 -4.08 9.80 -8.16
CA THR A 176 -3.55 10.93 -8.93
C THR A 176 -2.25 10.52 -9.63
N GLU A 177 -2.17 10.76 -10.93
CA GLU A 177 -0.95 10.60 -11.72
C GLU A 177 0.08 11.67 -11.31
N ILE A 178 1.30 11.25 -10.98
CA ILE A 178 2.38 12.16 -10.61
C ILE A 178 3.28 12.45 -11.80
N LEU A 179 3.61 11.42 -12.58
CA LEU A 179 4.38 11.49 -13.81
C LEU A 179 3.84 10.46 -14.80
N ASP A 180 3.82 10.81 -16.08
CA ASP A 180 3.71 9.83 -17.15
C ASP A 180 5.00 8.99 -17.17
N TYR A 181 4.90 7.70 -16.82
CA TYR A 181 6.07 6.81 -16.74
C TYR A 181 6.75 6.57 -18.10
N GLN A 182 6.04 6.80 -19.21
CA GLN A 182 6.59 6.66 -20.56
C GLN A 182 7.40 7.88 -20.99
N VAL A 183 7.04 9.07 -20.46
CA VAL A 183 7.72 10.34 -20.78
C VAL A 183 8.76 10.72 -19.74
N ASN A 184 8.41 10.64 -18.46
CA ASN A 184 9.24 11.00 -17.32
C ASN A 184 9.47 9.78 -16.42
N SER A 185 10.05 8.74 -17.03
CA SER A 185 10.36 7.47 -16.35
C SER A 185 11.07 7.70 -15.00
N ALA A 186 10.35 7.36 -13.94
CA ALA A 186 10.83 7.32 -12.58
C ALA A 186 10.29 6.07 -11.89
N THR A 187 10.93 5.67 -10.79
CA THR A 187 10.35 4.66 -9.88
C THR A 187 10.12 5.27 -8.51
N HIS A 188 9.35 4.60 -7.69
CA HIS A 188 9.36 4.79 -6.24
C HIS A 188 9.98 3.57 -5.57
N SER A 189 10.17 3.63 -4.25
CA SER A 189 10.55 2.45 -3.47
C SER A 189 10.34 2.62 -1.96
N SER A 190 10.08 3.84 -1.48
CA SER A 190 9.92 4.14 -0.05
C SER A 190 8.50 4.46 0.38
N GLY A 191 7.56 4.67 -0.54
CA GLY A 191 6.25 5.22 -0.23
C GLY A 191 6.29 6.69 0.24
N PRO A 192 5.14 7.31 0.53
CA PRO A 192 5.06 8.66 1.06
C PRO A 192 5.31 8.70 2.59
N ILE A 193 5.55 9.92 3.10
CA ILE A 193 5.30 10.29 4.50
C ILE A 193 4.08 11.22 4.58
N ILE A 194 3.48 11.31 5.76
CA ILE A 194 2.44 12.29 6.05
C ILE A 194 2.98 13.39 6.96
N ALA A 195 2.73 14.65 6.60
CA ALA A 195 2.99 15.80 7.44
C ALA A 195 1.97 16.92 7.15
N ASP A 196 1.30 17.41 8.19
CA ASP A 196 0.28 18.46 8.11
C ASP A 196 -0.83 18.12 7.09
N GLY A 197 -1.28 16.87 7.11
CA GLY A 197 -2.28 16.35 6.16
C GLY A 197 -1.81 16.25 4.71
N LEU A 198 -0.51 16.37 4.44
CA LEU A 198 0.07 16.19 3.11
C LEU A 198 0.81 14.85 3.00
N ALA A 199 0.51 14.08 1.97
CA ALA A 199 1.29 12.93 1.54
C ALA A 199 2.46 13.40 0.65
N ILE A 200 3.66 13.38 1.22
CA ILE A 200 4.89 13.85 0.58
C ILE A 200 5.68 12.65 0.09
N SER A 201 5.98 12.61 -1.21
CA SER A 201 6.74 11.52 -1.82
C SER A 201 7.81 12.04 -2.78
N GLY A 202 8.92 11.32 -2.82
CA GLY A 202 9.97 11.52 -3.82
C GLY A 202 9.98 10.40 -4.86
N ARG A 203 10.96 10.46 -5.75
CA ARG A 203 11.15 9.50 -6.84
C ARG A 203 12.62 9.16 -7.07
N SER A 204 12.86 7.91 -7.45
CA SER A 204 14.10 7.47 -8.09
C SER A 204 14.02 7.86 -9.56
N CYS A 205 14.52 9.04 -9.91
CA CYS A 205 14.57 9.42 -11.31
C CYS A 205 15.70 8.67 -12.03
N ARG A 206 15.40 8.19 -13.24
CA ARG A 206 16.37 7.50 -14.08
C ARG A 206 17.04 8.51 -15.01
N PRO A 207 18.29 8.23 -15.47
CA PRO A 207 18.93 9.07 -16.48
C PRO A 207 18.04 9.34 -17.70
N TRP A 208 17.32 8.31 -18.19
CA TRP A 208 16.43 8.43 -19.34
C TRP A 208 15.06 9.09 -19.04
N GLY A 209 14.69 9.30 -17.77
CA GLY A 209 13.48 10.04 -17.41
C GLY A 209 13.61 11.56 -17.56
N GLY A 210 14.84 12.03 -17.80
CA GLY A 210 15.17 13.44 -17.95
C GLY A 210 15.06 14.24 -16.65
N PRO A 211 15.37 15.54 -16.70
CA PRO A 211 15.44 16.38 -15.51
C PRO A 211 14.09 16.57 -14.79
N ASN A 212 12.98 16.37 -15.50
CA ASN A 212 11.63 16.54 -14.96
C ASN A 212 11.11 15.32 -14.18
N ALA A 213 11.78 14.16 -14.26
CA ALA A 213 11.46 12.99 -13.45
C ALA A 213 11.99 13.12 -12.00
N CYS A 214 12.98 13.98 -11.76
CA CYS A 214 13.61 14.17 -10.46
C CYS A 214 12.83 15.19 -9.61
N ILE A 215 11.76 14.75 -8.97
CA ILE A 215 10.88 15.61 -8.16
C ILE A 215 10.65 15.08 -6.74
N VAL A 216 10.22 16.00 -5.88
CA VAL A 216 9.41 15.71 -4.69
C VAL A 216 8.05 16.39 -4.89
N ALA A 217 6.97 15.68 -4.59
CA ALA A 217 5.61 16.18 -4.70
C ALA A 217 4.85 15.96 -3.40
N ALA A 218 3.93 16.86 -3.08
CA ALA A 218 3.01 16.72 -1.98
C ALA A 218 1.58 16.76 -2.48
N HIS A 219 0.79 15.82 -1.99
CA HIS A 219 -0.62 15.71 -2.29
C HIS A 219 -1.41 15.85 -1.00
N ASN A 220 -2.60 16.44 -1.06
CA ASN A 220 -3.52 16.42 0.07
C ASN A 220 -3.87 14.94 0.39
N ALA A 221 -3.59 14.49 1.61
CA ALA A 221 -3.75 13.08 1.98
C ALA A 221 -5.21 12.60 1.95
N SER A 222 -6.16 13.51 2.12
CA SER A 222 -7.60 13.19 2.11
C SER A 222 -8.17 13.14 0.69
N THR A 223 -7.65 13.93 -0.25
CA THR A 223 -8.24 14.10 -1.60
C THR A 223 -7.37 13.62 -2.76
N GLY A 224 -6.06 13.47 -2.57
CA GLY A 224 -5.10 13.16 -3.62
C GLY A 224 -4.64 14.37 -4.46
N GLU A 225 -5.20 15.57 -4.26
CA GLU A 225 -4.85 16.75 -5.04
C GLU A 225 -3.39 17.16 -4.84
N GLU A 226 -2.61 17.33 -5.92
CA GLU A 226 -1.25 17.86 -5.85
C GLU A 226 -1.27 19.30 -5.34
N VAL A 227 -0.67 19.54 -4.17
CA VAL A 227 -0.59 20.87 -3.55
C VAL A 227 0.66 21.61 -4.03
N TRP A 228 1.77 20.89 -4.16
CA TRP A 228 3.00 21.43 -4.70
C TRP A 228 3.90 20.34 -5.26
N ARG A 229 4.78 20.74 -6.17
CA ARG A 229 5.92 19.94 -6.65
C ARG A 229 7.20 20.75 -6.72
N ARG A 230 8.32 20.08 -6.48
CA ARG A 230 9.65 20.67 -6.56
C ARG A 230 10.58 19.79 -7.39
N ARG A 231 11.15 20.36 -8.45
CA ARG A 231 12.28 19.76 -9.17
C ARG A 231 13.55 19.81 -8.33
N LEU A 232 14.33 18.74 -8.42
CA LEU A 232 15.63 18.61 -7.75
C LEU A 232 16.79 19.01 -8.66
N ILE A 233 16.57 19.03 -9.98
CA ILE A 233 17.51 19.55 -10.97
C ILE A 233 17.10 20.99 -11.32
N PRO A 234 17.97 22.00 -11.08
CA PRO A 234 17.73 23.38 -11.50
C PRO A 234 17.48 23.50 -13.00
N ALA A 235 16.42 24.21 -13.37
CA ALA A 235 16.16 24.59 -14.76
C ALA A 235 17.02 25.81 -15.18
N PRO A 236 17.18 26.07 -16.48
CA PRO A 236 17.88 27.27 -16.96
C PRO A 236 17.38 28.55 -16.29
N GLY A 237 18.29 29.30 -15.68
CA GLY A 237 17.99 30.54 -14.94
C GLY A 237 17.50 30.38 -13.50
N GLU A 238 17.32 29.16 -12.98
CA GLU A 238 17.05 28.91 -11.56
C GLU A 238 18.37 28.91 -10.74
N PRO A 239 18.32 29.20 -9.42
CA PRO A 239 19.49 29.08 -8.56
C PRO A 239 20.12 27.68 -8.64
N GLY A 240 21.43 27.61 -8.91
CA GLY A 240 22.18 26.37 -9.07
C GLY A 240 22.35 25.92 -10.53
N ASP A 241 21.66 26.56 -11.48
CA ASP A 241 21.85 26.32 -12.92
C ASP A 241 23.32 26.50 -13.36
N GLU A 242 23.99 27.50 -12.79
CA GLU A 242 25.39 27.83 -13.07
C GLU A 242 26.39 26.74 -12.69
N THR A 243 25.97 25.75 -11.88
CA THR A 243 26.83 24.66 -11.41
C THR A 243 26.89 23.47 -12.37
N TRP A 244 26.08 23.47 -13.44
CA TRP A 244 25.98 22.36 -14.40
C TRP A 244 26.94 22.48 -15.59
N GLY A 245 27.72 23.57 -15.67
CA GLY A 245 28.60 23.82 -16.82
C GLY A 245 27.82 23.92 -18.13
N ASP A 246 28.38 23.36 -19.21
CA ASP A 246 27.75 23.38 -20.54
C ASP A 246 26.78 22.21 -20.78
N VAL A 247 26.39 21.47 -19.74
CA VAL A 247 25.41 20.39 -19.87
C VAL A 247 24.02 20.99 -20.11
N VAL A 248 23.47 20.72 -21.29
CA VAL A 248 22.11 21.12 -21.67
C VAL A 248 21.10 20.49 -20.72
N PHE A 249 20.00 21.20 -20.47
CA PHE A 249 19.05 20.84 -19.42
C PHE A 249 18.53 19.41 -19.57
N GLU A 250 18.24 19.00 -20.81
CA GLU A 250 17.69 17.69 -21.17
C GLU A 250 18.62 16.52 -20.82
N ASP A 251 19.93 16.76 -20.77
CA ASP A 251 20.96 15.75 -20.46
C ASP A 251 21.38 15.76 -18.98
N ARG A 252 20.76 16.62 -18.14
CA ARG A 252 21.09 16.69 -16.71
C ARG A 252 20.51 15.49 -15.99
N HIS A 253 21.36 14.78 -15.27
CA HIS A 253 21.00 13.59 -14.51
C HIS A 253 21.19 13.78 -13.01
N HIS A 254 20.29 13.18 -12.23
CA HIS A 254 20.37 13.09 -10.78
C HIS A 254 19.81 11.73 -10.33
N VAL A 255 19.98 11.37 -9.07
CA VAL A 255 19.51 10.07 -8.51
C VAL A 255 18.09 10.19 -7.94
N GLY A 256 17.64 11.42 -7.66
CA GLY A 256 16.32 11.70 -7.10
C GLY A 256 16.24 11.43 -5.59
N SER A 257 15.10 11.78 -4.99
CA SER A 257 14.81 11.55 -3.57
C SER A 257 14.06 10.24 -3.41
N TRP A 258 14.79 9.12 -3.41
CA TRP A 258 14.21 7.77 -3.41
C TRP A 258 13.87 7.24 -2.00
N MET A 259 14.28 7.95 -0.95
CA MET A 259 13.96 7.63 0.45
C MET A 259 13.16 8.75 1.10
N VAL A 260 12.29 8.35 2.01
CA VAL A 260 11.72 9.23 3.04
C VAL A 260 12.79 9.51 4.12
N PRO A 261 12.67 10.62 4.87
CA PRO A 261 13.61 10.94 5.97
C PRO A 261 13.73 9.76 6.95
N SER A 262 14.98 9.30 7.17
CA SER A 262 15.34 8.14 8.00
C SER A 262 16.15 8.52 9.22
#